data_AF-A0AB40DAR9-F1
#
_entry.id   AF-A0AB40DAR9-F1
#
_cell.length_a   1.000
_cell.length_b   1.000
_cell.length_c   1.000
_cell.angle_alpha   90.00
_cell.angle_beta   90.00
_cell.angle_gamma   90.00
#
_symmetry.space_group_name_H-M   'P 1'
#
loop_
_entity.id
_entity.type
_entity.pdbx_description
1 polymer ?
#
loop_
_entity_poly.entity_id
_entity_poly.type
_entity_poly.pdbx_seq_one_letter_code
_entity_poly.pdbx_strand_id
1 'polypeptide(L)'
;MVMVTLFIFFEKIRFIIGLNWLITVLIVEFVIIGIFALVARTLWPDLIMWFFICVLLVFLFVLLGSIIPHDLTLDVVILFVMAFIFLIVTIFFVMMHILIAMPYSFLVFQIFISVIVLLFVMYHAQTINGGRFAEMRLNDHLLASLILFHDFIIIFLLTFYAQIVYRVASRASTTTGSPLFGTWADTTPIIENVDEEFATEEDSEVDGEPSRELSPDEESVVFF
;
A
#
# COMPACT_ATOMS: atom_id res chain seq x y z
N MET A 1 0.19 9.92 15.50
CA MET A 1 -1.02 10.76 15.46
C MET A 1 -1.17 11.65 16.69
N VAL A 2 -1.23 11.13 17.93
CA VAL A 2 -1.35 11.98 19.15
C VAL A 2 -0.26 13.06 19.25
N MET A 3 1.01 12.71 18.99
CA MET A 3 2.12 13.69 19.01
C MET A 3 1.98 14.78 17.94
N VAL A 4 1.44 14.44 16.77
CA VAL A 4 1.17 15.39 15.68
C VAL A 4 0.09 16.38 16.12
N THR A 5 -0.99 15.88 16.71
CA THR A 5 -2.08 16.71 17.23
C THR A 5 -1.58 17.66 18.31
N LEU A 6 -0.78 17.19 19.27
CA LEU A 6 -0.19 18.05 20.29
C LEU A 6 0.72 19.12 19.67
N PHE A 7 1.55 18.76 18.70
CA PHE A 7 2.43 19.69 18.01
C PHE A 7 1.67 20.78 17.23
N ILE A 8 0.54 20.43 16.61
CA ILE A 8 -0.32 21.38 15.89
C ILE A 8 -1.00 22.37 16.85
N PHE A 9 -1.56 21.89 17.98
CA PHE A 9 -2.34 22.75 18.89
C PHE A 9 -1.48 23.61 19.85
N PHE A 10 -0.24 23.21 20.14
CA PHE A 10 0.63 23.97 21.05
C PHE A 10 1.56 24.93 20.31
N GLU A 11 1.05 26.12 19.97
CA GLU A 11 1.84 27.17 19.29
C GLU A 11 3.10 27.59 20.05
N LYS A 12 3.06 27.57 21.39
CA LYS A 12 4.21 27.95 22.24
C LYS A 12 5.41 27.01 22.08
N ILE A 13 5.17 25.75 21.73
CA ILE A 13 6.20 24.73 21.53
C ILE A 13 6.94 24.97 20.20
N ARG A 14 6.22 25.46 19.17
CA ARG A 14 6.77 25.76 17.85
C ARG A 14 7.71 26.97 17.83
N PHE A 15 7.56 27.90 18.79
CA PHE A 15 8.39 29.10 18.86
C PHE A 15 9.82 28.83 19.36
N ILE A 16 10.06 27.73 20.07
CA ILE A 16 11.38 27.37 20.57
C ILE A 16 12.10 26.56 19.49
N ILE A 17 13.11 27.15 18.83
CA ILE A 17 13.76 26.59 17.64
C ILE A 17 14.23 25.14 17.82
N GLY A 18 14.91 24.85 18.95
CA GLY A 18 15.44 23.50 19.21
C GLY A 18 14.36 22.47 19.51
N LEU A 19 13.30 22.87 20.23
CA LEU A 19 12.19 21.98 20.58
C LEU A 19 11.31 21.68 19.36
N ASN A 20 11.12 22.68 18.48
CA ASN A 20 10.40 22.52 17.23
C ASN A 20 11.07 21.45 16.35
N TRP A 21 12.38 21.57 16.13
CA TRP A 21 13.18 20.56 15.41
C TRP A 21 13.12 19.17 16.05
N LEU A 22 13.34 19.08 17.37
CA LEU A 22 13.32 17.80 18.08
C LEU A 22 11.99 17.07 17.90
N ILE A 23 10.87 17.78 18.06
CA ILE A 23 9.54 17.18 17.93
C ILE A 23 9.25 16.81 16.49
N THR A 24 9.61 17.65 15.50
CA THR A 24 9.45 17.32 14.09
C THR A 24 10.19 16.03 13.71
N VAL A 25 11.46 15.89 14.10
CA VAL A 25 12.24 14.68 13.84
C VAL A 25 11.61 13.46 14.51
N LEU A 26 11.23 13.58 15.78
CA LEU A 26 10.58 12.51 16.53
C LEU A 26 9.26 12.06 15.88
N ILE A 27 8.45 12.99 15.36
CA ILE A 27 7.22 12.66 14.64
C ILE A 27 7.53 11.86 13.38
N VAL A 28 8.49 12.32 12.56
CA VAL A 28 8.87 11.67 11.31
C VAL A 28 9.40 10.25 11.58
N GLU A 29 10.30 10.09 12.55
CA GLU A 29 10.86 8.80 12.96
C GLU A 29 9.76 7.80 13.39
N PHE A 30 8.83 8.22 14.26
CA PHE A 30 7.74 7.33 14.67
C PHE A 30 6.83 6.90 13.51
N VAL A 31 6.60 7.78 12.54
CA VAL A 31 5.83 7.44 11.34
C VAL A 31 6.59 6.43 10.47
N ILE A 32 7.89 6.63 10.26
CA ILE A 32 8.74 5.70 9.49
C ILE A 32 8.80 4.33 10.15
N ILE A 33 8.99 4.26 11.48
CA ILE A 33 8.96 2.99 12.22
C ILE A 33 7.62 2.28 12.03
N GLY A 34 6.50 3.01 12.02
CA GLY A 34 5.18 2.44 11.74
C GLY A 34 5.06 1.83 10.33
N ILE A 35 5.65 2.47 9.33
CA ILE A 35 5.64 2.01 7.93
C ILE A 35 6.55 0.78 7.73
N PHE A 36 7.62 0.65 8.53
CA PHE A 36 8.57 -0.46 8.41
C PHE A 36 7.90 -1.85 8.48
N ALA A 37 6.85 -1.99 9.29
CA ALA A 37 6.08 -3.23 9.39
C ALA A 37 5.40 -3.64 8.06
N LEU A 38 4.95 -2.65 7.26
CA LEU A 38 4.36 -2.91 5.95
C LEU A 38 5.44 -3.12 4.89
N VAL A 39 6.55 -2.38 4.97
CA VAL A 39 7.69 -2.51 4.05
C VAL A 39 8.32 -3.90 4.14
N ALA A 40 8.43 -4.48 5.32
CA ALA A 40 8.93 -5.84 5.51
C ALA A 40 8.08 -6.92 4.80
N ARG A 41 6.85 -6.58 4.39
CA ARG A 41 5.93 -7.49 3.68
C ARG A 41 5.92 -7.28 2.17
N THR A 42 6.54 -6.21 1.65
CA THR A 42 6.56 -5.89 0.21
C THR A 42 7.88 -6.27 -0.44
N LEU A 43 7.82 -6.53 -1.75
CA LEU A 43 9.01 -6.79 -2.54
C LEU A 43 9.67 -5.45 -2.93
N TRP A 44 11.00 -5.42 -2.91
CA TRP A 44 11.79 -4.23 -3.22
C TRP A 44 11.43 -3.54 -4.56
N PRO A 45 11.20 -4.27 -5.68
CA PRO A 45 10.85 -3.63 -6.94
C PRO A 45 9.51 -2.89 -6.91
N ASP A 46 8.49 -3.49 -6.28
CA ASP A 46 7.17 -2.88 -6.15
C ASP A 46 7.22 -1.66 -5.23
N LEU A 47 7.97 -1.75 -4.13
CA LEU A 47 8.13 -0.63 -3.20
C LEU A 47 8.74 0.60 -3.89
N ILE A 48 9.82 0.41 -4.64
CA ILE A 48 10.52 1.50 -5.33
C ILE A 48 9.61 2.11 -6.41
N MET A 49 8.94 1.28 -7.21
CA MET A 49 8.02 1.76 -8.24
C MET A 49 6.91 2.64 -7.63
N TRP A 50 6.21 2.13 -6.63
CA TRP A 50 5.10 2.86 -6.02
C TRP A 50 5.56 4.09 -5.25
N PHE A 51 6.76 4.06 -4.64
CA PHE A 51 7.37 5.23 -4.04
C PHE A 51 7.56 6.35 -5.08
N PHE A 52 8.17 6.06 -6.23
CA PHE A 52 8.35 7.05 -7.29
C PHE A 52 7.03 7.56 -7.86
N ILE A 53 6.04 6.68 -8.05
CA ILE A 53 4.69 7.09 -8.50
C ILE A 53 4.07 8.07 -7.51
N CYS A 54 4.12 7.77 -6.21
CA CYS A 54 3.56 8.64 -5.17
C CYS A 54 4.28 9.99 -5.11
N VAL A 55 5.61 10.01 -5.17
CA VAL A 55 6.41 11.25 -5.18
C VAL A 55 6.06 12.09 -6.40
N LEU A 56 6.01 11.49 -7.60
CA LEU A 56 5.65 12.19 -8.83
C LEU A 56 4.23 12.75 -8.75
N LEU A 57 3.27 11.97 -8.26
CA LEU A 57 1.88 12.38 -8.13
C LEU A 57 1.74 13.58 -7.18
N VAL A 58 2.34 13.52 -5.99
CA VAL A 58 2.34 14.64 -5.04
C VAL A 58 3.04 15.85 -5.64
N PHE A 59 4.21 15.68 -6.27
CA PHE A 59 4.94 16.77 -6.91
C PHE A 59 4.11 17.48 -7.99
N LEU A 60 3.42 16.74 -8.85
CA LEU A 60 2.54 17.31 -9.87
C LEU A 60 1.39 18.11 -9.26
N PHE A 61 0.76 17.61 -8.19
CA PHE A 61 -0.34 18.31 -7.53
C PHE A 61 0.11 19.52 -6.71
N VAL A 62 1.32 19.49 -6.14
CA VAL A 62 1.94 20.67 -5.51
C VAL A 62 2.20 21.75 -6.56
N LEU A 63 2.77 21.38 -7.71
CA LEU A 63 3.03 22.31 -8.81
C LEU A 63 1.72 22.88 -9.38
N LEU A 64 0.73 22.03 -9.61
CA LEU A 64 -0.59 22.42 -10.08
C LEU A 64 -1.29 23.36 -9.07
N GLY A 65 -1.21 23.05 -7.77
CA GLY A 65 -1.72 23.91 -6.72
C GLY A 65 -1.04 25.28 -6.68
N SER A 66 0.28 25.34 -6.89
CA SER A 66 1.04 26.59 -6.92
C SER A 66 0.68 27.49 -8.10
N ILE A 67 0.37 26.92 -9.27
CA ILE A 67 0.14 27.67 -10.52
C ILE A 67 -1.34 28.05 -10.72
N ILE A 68 -2.29 27.24 -10.25
CA ILE A 68 -3.72 27.48 -10.49
C ILE A 68 -4.14 28.86 -9.96
N PRO A 69 -4.76 29.73 -10.78
CA PRO A 69 -5.14 31.08 -10.35
C PRO A 69 -6.35 31.11 -9.41
N HIS A 70 -7.13 30.03 -9.35
CA HIS A 70 -8.27 29.89 -8.44
C HIS A 70 -7.79 29.68 -7.00
N ASP A 71 -8.33 30.46 -6.05
CA ASP A 71 -7.96 30.41 -4.64
C ASP A 71 -8.76 29.32 -3.89
N LEU A 72 -8.17 28.13 -3.72
CA LEU A 72 -8.77 27.06 -2.92
C LEU A 72 -8.76 27.36 -1.41
N THR A 73 -7.97 28.35 -0.97
CA THR A 73 -7.88 28.67 0.46
C THR A 73 -9.12 29.38 0.99
N LEU A 74 -9.81 30.12 0.11
CA LEU A 74 -11.12 30.71 0.37
C LEU A 74 -12.19 29.62 0.53
N ASP A 75 -12.13 28.61 -0.33
CA ASP A 75 -13.14 27.54 -0.41
C ASP A 75 -12.83 26.31 0.45
N VAL A 76 -12.02 26.46 1.51
CA VAL A 76 -11.62 25.36 2.40
C VAL A 76 -12.82 24.57 2.96
N VAL A 77 -13.94 25.25 3.21
CA VAL A 77 -15.19 24.61 3.67
C VAL A 77 -15.78 23.71 2.59
N ILE A 78 -15.76 24.13 1.32
CA ILE A 78 -16.27 23.33 0.19
C ILE A 78 -15.38 22.11 -0.02
N LEU A 79 -14.05 22.28 0.05
CA LEU A 79 -13.10 21.17 0.00
C LEU A 79 -13.39 20.13 1.09
N PHE A 80 -13.67 20.58 2.32
CA PHE A 80 -13.99 19.71 3.43
C PHE A 80 -15.33 18.98 3.24
N VAL A 81 -16.37 19.66 2.76
CA VAL A 81 -17.67 19.03 2.43
C VAL A 81 -17.52 18.00 1.31
N MET A 82 -16.79 18.34 0.24
CA MET A 82 -16.52 17.41 -0.85
C MET A 82 -15.72 16.19 -0.38
N ALA A 83 -14.72 16.39 0.48
CA ALA A 83 -13.96 15.31 1.08
C ALA A 83 -14.85 14.36 1.89
N PHE A 84 -15.82 14.88 2.66
CA PHE A 84 -16.77 14.04 3.38
C PHE A 84 -17.70 13.24 2.47
N ILE A 85 -18.18 13.83 1.38
CA ILE A 85 -19.03 13.12 0.42
C ILE A 85 -18.24 11.95 -0.18
N PHE A 86 -17.01 12.20 -0.65
CA PHE A 86 -16.15 11.14 -1.16
C PHE A 86 -15.76 10.11 -0.09
N LEU A 87 -15.60 10.53 1.17
CA LEU A 87 -15.35 9.63 2.29
C LEU A 87 -16.53 8.65 2.47
N ILE A 88 -17.79 9.14 2.47
CA ILE A 88 -18.97 8.26 2.57
C ILE A 88 -19.00 7.25 1.42
N VAL A 89 -18.71 7.69 0.20
CA VAL A 89 -18.62 6.81 -0.98
C VAL A 89 -17.50 5.77 -0.81
N THR A 90 -16.33 6.17 -0.31
CA THR A 90 -15.21 5.24 -0.08
C THR A 90 -15.52 4.20 0.98
N ILE A 91 -16.21 4.57 2.06
CA ILE A 91 -16.67 3.63 3.08
C ILE A 91 -17.62 2.60 2.47
N PHE A 92 -18.53 3.02 1.58
CA PHE A 92 -19.40 2.08 0.89
C PHE A 92 -18.59 1.05 0.06
N PHE A 93 -17.63 1.50 -0.75
CA PHE A 93 -16.80 0.59 -1.56
C PHE A 93 -15.87 -0.30 -0.71
N VAL A 94 -15.37 0.19 0.42
CA VAL A 94 -14.55 -0.65 1.32
C VAL A 94 -15.42 -1.74 1.98
N MET A 95 -16.66 -1.41 2.36
CA MET A 95 -17.61 -2.38 2.89
C MET A 95 -18.01 -3.43 1.85
N MET A 96 -18.24 -3.01 0.59
CA MET A 96 -18.49 -3.92 -0.52
C MET A 96 -17.32 -4.87 -0.78
N HIS A 97 -16.08 -4.39 -0.65
CA HIS A 97 -14.89 -5.23 -0.78
C HIS A 97 -14.79 -6.28 0.34
N ILE A 98 -15.10 -5.90 1.59
CA ILE A 98 -14.97 -6.79 2.75
C ILE A 98 -16.13 -7.80 2.83
N LEU A 99 -17.38 -7.37 2.59
CA LEU A 99 -18.57 -8.22 2.79
C LEU A 99 -18.92 -9.10 1.59
N ILE A 100 -18.75 -8.58 0.37
CA ILE A 100 -19.20 -9.23 -0.87
C ILE A 100 -18.00 -9.72 -1.69
N ALA A 101 -16.77 -9.44 -1.25
CA ALA A 101 -15.53 -9.77 -1.98
C ALA A 101 -15.56 -9.29 -3.45
N MET A 102 -16.20 -8.14 -3.70
CA MET A 102 -16.38 -7.64 -5.06
C MET A 102 -15.01 -7.31 -5.68
N PRO A 103 -14.67 -7.88 -6.86
CA PRO A 103 -13.44 -7.58 -7.54
C PRO A 103 -13.41 -6.10 -7.94
N TYR A 104 -12.23 -5.48 -7.90
CA TYR A 104 -11.99 -4.05 -8.21
C TYR A 104 -12.55 -3.00 -7.23
N SER A 105 -13.40 -3.37 -6.26
CA SER A 105 -13.96 -2.42 -5.29
C SER A 105 -12.87 -1.70 -4.48
N PHE A 106 -11.79 -2.40 -4.14
CA PHE A 106 -10.63 -1.81 -3.47
C PHE A 106 -9.91 -0.75 -4.32
N LEU A 107 -9.82 -0.96 -5.65
CA LEU A 107 -9.17 0.00 -6.54
C LEU A 107 -9.96 1.29 -6.61
N VAL A 108 -11.29 1.20 -6.68
CA VAL A 108 -12.19 2.37 -6.64
C VAL A 108 -12.04 3.12 -5.32
N PHE A 109 -12.04 2.40 -4.19
CA PHE A 109 -11.74 2.96 -2.87
C PHE A 109 -10.40 3.72 -2.85
N GLN A 110 -9.34 3.10 -3.38
CA GLN A 110 -8.01 3.70 -3.45
C GLN A 110 -7.99 4.98 -4.30
N ILE A 111 -8.67 5.01 -5.45
CA ILE A 111 -8.74 6.20 -6.29
C ILE A 111 -9.43 7.35 -5.56
N PHE A 112 -10.59 7.11 -4.94
CA PHE A 112 -11.34 8.18 -4.27
C PHE A 112 -10.59 8.76 -3.06
N ILE A 113 -9.96 7.93 -2.22
CA ILE A 113 -9.12 8.43 -1.12
C ILE A 113 -7.93 9.23 -1.66
N SER A 114 -7.29 8.74 -2.73
CA SER A 114 -6.19 9.48 -3.37
C SER A 114 -6.66 10.85 -3.86
N VAL A 115 -7.83 10.95 -4.50
CA VAL A 115 -8.40 12.23 -4.95
C VAL A 115 -8.63 13.18 -3.78
N ILE A 116 -9.20 12.70 -2.66
CA ILE A 116 -9.40 13.53 -1.46
C ILE A 116 -8.06 14.11 -0.98
N VAL A 117 -7.05 13.26 -0.80
CA VAL A 117 -5.74 13.71 -0.28
C VAL A 117 -5.07 14.66 -1.26
N LEU A 118 -5.14 14.40 -2.57
CA LEU A 118 -4.56 15.27 -3.60
C LEU A 118 -5.23 16.66 -3.65
N LEU A 119 -6.53 16.76 -3.36
CA LEU A 119 -7.20 18.05 -3.20
C LEU A 119 -6.65 18.82 -1.99
N PHE A 120 -6.38 18.13 -0.87
CA PHE A 120 -5.73 18.75 0.30
C PHE A 120 -4.27 19.12 0.05
N VAL A 121 -3.50 18.30 -0.68
CA VAL A 121 -2.13 18.64 -1.11
C VAL A 121 -2.13 19.93 -1.92
N MET A 122 -3.08 20.09 -2.84
CA MET A 122 -3.22 21.31 -3.63
C MET A 122 -3.55 22.53 -2.76
N TYR A 123 -4.49 22.37 -1.81
CA TYR A 123 -4.80 23.40 -0.83
C TYR A 123 -3.57 23.78 0.02
N HIS A 124 -2.81 22.81 0.52
CA HIS A 124 -1.60 23.05 1.30
C HIS A 124 -0.48 23.69 0.48
N ALA A 125 -0.32 23.31 -0.79
CA ALA A 125 0.62 23.97 -1.69
C ALA A 125 0.30 25.46 -1.85
N GLN A 126 -0.99 25.82 -1.89
CA GLN A 126 -1.44 27.21 -1.98
C GLN A 126 -1.21 28.00 -0.69
N THR A 127 -1.50 27.40 0.48
CA THR A 127 -1.24 28.07 1.76
C THR A 127 0.25 28.29 2.02
N ILE A 128 1.11 27.41 1.49
CA ILE A 128 2.58 27.51 1.57
C ILE A 128 3.15 28.53 0.58
N ASN A 129 2.63 28.59 -0.65
CA ASN A 129 3.10 29.53 -1.68
C ASN A 129 2.77 30.99 -1.33
N GLY A 130 1.73 31.22 -0.53
CA GLY A 130 1.37 32.54 0.01
C GLY A 130 0.61 33.44 -0.97
N GLY A 131 0.24 34.64 -0.50
CA GLY A 131 -0.48 35.63 -1.32
C GLY A 131 -1.97 35.33 -1.58
N ARG A 132 -2.59 34.48 -0.74
CA ARG A 132 -3.99 34.03 -0.82
C ARG A 132 -4.74 34.23 0.50
N PHE A 133 -6.03 33.88 0.55
CA PHE A 133 -6.88 34.08 1.74
C PHE A 133 -6.32 33.48 3.03
N ALA A 134 -5.71 32.30 2.96
CA ALA A 134 -4.96 31.71 4.07
C ALA A 134 -3.50 31.51 3.68
N GLU A 135 -2.60 32.19 4.38
CA GLU A 135 -1.16 32.07 4.22
C GLU A 135 -0.54 31.51 5.49
N MET A 136 0.41 30.59 5.33
CA MET A 136 1.16 30.08 6.44
C MET A 136 2.34 30.98 6.78
N ARG A 137 2.56 31.20 8.07
CA ARG A 137 3.66 32.04 8.55
C ARG A 137 5.02 31.45 8.12
N LEU A 138 5.93 32.30 7.65
CA LEU A 138 7.30 31.90 7.27
C LEU A 138 8.09 31.18 8.39
N ASN A 139 7.75 31.46 9.65
CA ASN A 139 8.36 30.82 10.81
C ASN A 139 7.89 29.36 11.03
N ASP A 140 6.83 28.93 10.35
CA ASP A 140 6.20 27.61 10.48
C ASP A 140 6.58 26.65 9.34
N HIS A 141 7.75 26.86 8.70
CA HIS A 141 8.25 26.01 7.61
C HIS A 141 8.37 24.52 7.98
N LEU A 142 8.69 24.20 9.24
CA LEU A 142 8.69 22.81 9.72
C LEU A 142 7.28 22.21 9.75
N LEU A 143 6.26 23.00 10.10
CA LEU A 143 4.86 22.56 10.06
C LEU A 143 4.40 22.38 8.62
N ALA A 144 4.84 23.24 7.70
CA ALA A 144 4.62 23.08 6.25
C ALA A 144 5.10 21.74 5.74
N SER A 145 6.37 21.44 6.03
CA SER A 145 7.01 20.20 5.61
C SER A 145 6.32 19.00 6.25
N LEU A 146 5.88 19.11 7.51
CA LEU A 146 5.22 18.02 8.21
C LEU A 146 3.85 17.67 7.62
N ILE A 147 3.06 18.68 7.23
CA ILE A 147 1.76 18.48 6.60
C ILE A 147 1.92 17.77 5.25
N LEU A 148 2.78 18.30 4.37
CA LEU A 148 3.02 17.66 3.06
C LEU A 148 3.60 16.25 3.19
N PHE A 149 4.45 16.02 4.21
CA PHE A 149 4.95 14.68 4.52
C PHE A 149 3.82 13.73 4.90
N HIS A 150 2.86 14.15 5.74
CA HIS A 150 1.73 13.29 6.12
C HIS A 150 0.81 13.00 4.94
N ASP A 151 0.53 13.98 4.08
CA ASP A 151 -0.28 13.74 2.88
C ASP A 151 0.39 12.72 1.95
N PHE A 152 1.71 12.84 1.76
CA PHE A 152 2.49 11.85 1.02
C PHE A 152 2.42 10.46 1.67
N ILE A 153 2.59 10.37 3.00
CA ILE A 153 2.52 9.10 3.73
C ILE A 153 1.14 8.45 3.59
N ILE A 154 0.04 9.21 3.65
CA ILE A 154 -1.31 8.66 3.48
C ILE A 154 -1.47 8.03 2.09
N ILE A 155 -1.06 8.74 1.03
CA ILE A 155 -1.11 8.21 -0.34
C ILE A 155 -0.22 6.97 -0.46
N PHE A 156 1.01 7.03 0.07
CA PHE A 156 1.93 5.90 0.01
C PHE A 156 1.39 4.67 0.75
N LEU A 157 0.83 4.85 1.95
CA LEU A 157 0.19 3.79 2.74
C LEU A 157 -0.96 3.12 1.98
N LEU A 158 -1.76 3.90 1.27
CA LEU A 158 -2.87 3.39 0.48
C LEU A 158 -2.43 2.44 -0.64
N THR A 159 -1.22 2.62 -1.17
CA THR A 159 -0.69 1.76 -2.24
C THR A 159 -0.21 0.39 -1.75
N PHE A 160 0.01 0.18 -0.45
CA PHE A 160 0.56 -1.08 0.06
C PHE A 160 -0.32 -2.29 -0.21
N TYR A 161 -1.64 -2.12 -0.21
CA TYR A 161 -2.53 -3.22 -0.60
C TYR A 161 -2.25 -3.65 -2.05
N ALA A 162 -2.11 -2.70 -2.97
CA ALA A 162 -1.78 -2.99 -4.36
C ALA A 162 -0.36 -3.58 -4.51
N GLN A 163 0.61 -3.08 -3.73
CA GLN A 163 1.99 -3.61 -3.69
C GLN A 163 2.02 -5.08 -3.25
N ILE A 164 1.30 -5.44 -2.19
CA ILE A 164 1.33 -6.78 -1.60
C ILE A 164 0.55 -7.79 -2.45
N VAL A 165 -0.63 -7.39 -2.96
CA VAL A 165 -1.57 -8.28 -3.65
C VAL A 165 -1.29 -8.37 -5.15
N TYR A 166 -1.19 -7.24 -5.86
CA TYR A 166 -1.08 -7.23 -7.32
C TYR A 166 0.34 -7.45 -7.83
N ARG A 167 1.37 -7.04 -7.05
CA ARG A 167 2.78 -7.35 -7.34
C ARG A 167 3.20 -7.00 -8.77
N VAL A 168 2.84 -5.80 -9.22
CA VAL A 168 2.91 -5.38 -10.63
C VAL A 168 4.35 -5.39 -11.15
N ALA A 169 5.31 -4.88 -10.37
CA ALA A 169 6.72 -4.78 -10.75
C ALA A 169 7.45 -6.11 -10.62
N SER A 170 7.19 -6.85 -9.54
CA SER A 170 7.86 -8.11 -9.27
C SER A 170 7.43 -9.23 -10.22
N ARG A 171 6.21 -9.20 -10.77
CA ARG A 171 5.78 -10.11 -11.84
C ARG A 171 6.61 -9.97 -13.12
N ALA A 172 7.20 -8.79 -13.36
CA ALA A 172 8.04 -8.52 -14.53
C ALA A 172 9.54 -8.76 -14.26
N SER A 173 9.94 -9.02 -13.00
CA SER A 173 11.35 -9.26 -12.64
C SER A 173 11.67 -10.75 -12.57
N THR A 174 12.33 -11.27 -13.59
CA THR A 174 12.86 -12.65 -13.63
C THR A 174 14.21 -12.75 -12.91
N THR A 175 14.29 -12.38 -11.62
CA THR A 175 15.53 -12.55 -10.85
C THR A 175 15.27 -13.01 -9.41
N THR A 176 15.61 -14.28 -9.17
CA THR A 176 16.12 -14.91 -7.94
C THR A 176 15.33 -14.77 -6.62
N GLY A 177 14.75 -15.90 -6.17
CA GLY A 177 14.44 -16.20 -4.77
C GLY A 177 13.06 -15.78 -4.28
N SER A 178 12.08 -16.69 -4.38
CA SER A 178 10.76 -16.53 -3.74
C SER A 178 10.92 -16.43 -2.21
N PRO A 179 10.42 -15.37 -1.54
CA PRO A 179 10.27 -15.44 -0.10
C PRO A 179 9.21 -16.51 0.22
N LEU A 180 9.62 -17.50 1.02
CA LEU A 180 8.80 -18.60 1.52
C LEU A 180 7.40 -18.10 1.91
N PHE A 181 6.42 -18.48 1.09
CA PHE A 181 5.01 -18.21 1.34
C PHE A 181 4.56 -19.17 2.44
N GLY A 182 4.53 -18.69 3.69
CA GLY A 182 3.83 -19.38 4.76
C GLY A 182 2.33 -19.24 4.55
N THR A 183 1.73 -20.20 3.84
CA THR A 183 0.28 -20.39 3.71
C THR A 183 -0.27 -20.82 5.07
N TRP A 184 -0.92 -19.92 5.80
CA TRP A 184 -1.75 -20.29 6.94
C TRP A 184 -3.12 -20.76 6.41
N ALA A 185 -3.15 -21.94 5.76
CA ALA A 185 -4.39 -22.61 5.35
C ALA A 185 -4.24 -24.11 5.05
N ASP A 186 -3.24 -24.80 5.59
CA ASP A 186 -3.20 -26.27 5.55
C ASP A 186 -3.16 -26.82 6.97
N THR A 187 -4.34 -27.20 7.47
CA THR A 187 -4.46 -28.09 8.63
C THR A 187 -5.06 -29.41 8.15
N THR A 188 -4.31 -30.13 7.30
CA THR A 188 -4.53 -31.55 7.07
C THR A 188 -3.19 -32.21 6.79
N PRO A 189 -2.77 -33.26 7.54
CA PRO A 189 -1.50 -33.92 7.29
C PRO A 189 -1.64 -34.79 6.05
N ILE A 190 -0.96 -34.43 4.96
CA ILE A 190 -0.65 -35.38 3.89
C ILE A 190 0.55 -36.18 4.38
N ILE A 191 0.33 -37.48 4.59
CA ILE A 191 1.39 -38.46 4.84
C ILE A 191 2.22 -38.54 3.57
N GLU A 192 3.40 -37.92 3.57
CA GLU A 192 4.39 -38.09 2.53
C GLU A 192 5.28 -39.28 2.95
N ASN A 193 5.12 -40.39 2.24
CA ASN A 193 6.01 -41.54 2.36
C ASN A 193 7.41 -41.11 1.95
N VAL A 194 8.30 -41.07 2.94
CA VAL A 194 9.74 -41.04 2.75
C VAL A 194 10.13 -42.37 2.12
N ASP A 195 10.65 -42.35 0.91
CA ASP A 195 11.57 -43.41 0.47
C ASP A 195 12.79 -42.74 -0.18
N GLU A 196 13.90 -42.96 0.51
CA GLU A 196 15.26 -42.56 0.18
C GLU A 196 15.73 -43.25 -1.10
N GLU A 197 16.25 -42.51 -2.07
CA GLU A 197 17.08 -43.10 -3.13
C GLU A 197 18.55 -42.78 -2.84
N PHE A 198 19.18 -43.66 -2.07
CA PHE A 198 20.63 -43.77 -1.94
C PHE A 198 21.11 -44.85 -2.92
N ALA A 199 22.03 -44.48 -3.80
CA ALA A 199 22.63 -45.35 -4.80
C ALA A 199 23.37 -46.55 -4.18
N THR A 200 23.20 -47.75 -4.75
CA THR A 200 24.31 -48.69 -5.01
C THR A 200 23.94 -49.77 -6.03
N GLU A 201 24.96 -50.16 -6.77
CA GLU A 201 25.06 -51.13 -7.88
C GLU A 201 24.69 -52.57 -7.50
N GLU A 202 24.13 -53.35 -8.44
CA GLU A 202 24.75 -54.59 -9.00
C GLU A 202 23.76 -55.39 -9.86
N ASP A 203 24.30 -55.90 -10.97
CA ASP A 203 23.70 -56.74 -12.00
C ASP A 203 23.25 -58.13 -11.51
N SER A 204 22.13 -58.64 -12.03
CA SER A 204 22.01 -60.06 -12.45
C SER A 204 20.73 -60.31 -13.24
N GLU A 205 20.92 -60.91 -14.43
CA GLU A 205 19.92 -61.48 -15.35
C GLU A 205 19.01 -62.53 -14.68
N VAL A 206 17.80 -62.75 -15.23
CA VAL A 206 17.28 -64.06 -15.71
C VAL A 206 15.81 -63.96 -16.15
N ASP A 207 15.55 -64.59 -17.30
CA ASP A 207 14.32 -64.73 -18.11
C ASP A 207 13.04 -65.27 -17.40
N GLY A 208 11.88 -64.95 -17.99
CA GLY A 208 10.63 -65.72 -17.79
C GLY A 208 9.35 -65.03 -18.27
N GLU A 209 8.90 -65.39 -19.48
CA GLU A 209 7.69 -64.89 -20.17
C GLU A 209 6.37 -65.57 -19.67
N PRO A 210 5.18 -65.36 -20.28
CA PRO A 210 4.10 -64.45 -19.88
C PRO A 210 2.81 -65.18 -19.42
N SER A 211 1.79 -64.46 -18.91
CA SER A 211 0.35 -64.62 -19.27
C SER A 211 -0.64 -64.08 -18.21
N ARG A 212 -1.50 -63.14 -18.63
CA ARG A 212 -2.98 -63.26 -18.55
C ARG A 212 -3.65 -62.01 -19.15
N GLU A 213 -4.28 -62.21 -20.31
CA GLU A 213 -5.30 -61.33 -20.89
C GLU A 213 -6.68 -61.59 -20.27
N LEU A 214 -7.49 -60.51 -20.17
CA LEU A 214 -8.97 -60.33 -20.32
C LEU A 214 -9.48 -59.27 -19.32
N SER A 215 -10.42 -58.36 -19.60
CA SER A 215 -11.02 -57.77 -20.81
C SER A 215 -11.56 -56.38 -20.41
N PRO A 216 -11.91 -55.50 -21.38
CA PRO A 216 -12.26 -54.11 -21.16
C PRO A 216 -13.78 -53.91 -21.08
N ASP A 217 -14.36 -54.06 -19.89
CA ASP A 217 -15.81 -54.04 -19.72
C ASP A 217 -16.20 -53.34 -18.39
N GLU A 218 -16.04 -52.01 -18.31
CA GLU A 218 -16.92 -51.14 -17.50
C GLU A 218 -16.70 -49.66 -17.89
N GLU A 219 -16.96 -49.38 -19.17
CA GLU A 219 -17.21 -48.04 -19.67
C GLU A 219 -18.70 -47.71 -19.42
N SER A 220 -18.99 -47.02 -18.31
CA SER A 220 -20.17 -46.18 -18.02
C SER A 220 -20.17 -45.95 -16.50
N VAL A 221 -20.31 -44.76 -15.92
CA VAL A 221 -21.42 -43.82 -16.00
C VAL A 221 -20.96 -42.46 -15.41
N VAL A 222 -20.79 -41.47 -16.29
CA VAL A 222 -21.36 -40.12 -16.28
C VAL A 222 -22.01 -39.54 -14.98
N PHE A 223 -21.61 -38.29 -14.66
CA PHE A 223 -22.26 -37.23 -13.85
C PHE A 223 -22.61 -37.49 -12.37
N PHE A 224 -21.90 -36.83 -11.44
CA PHE A 224 -22.24 -35.51 -10.87
C PHE A 224 -21.03 -34.90 -10.16
#